data_AF-A0A0G4KSL2-F1
#
_entry.id   AF-A0A0G4KSL2-F1
#
_cell.length_a   1.000
_cell.length_b   1.000
_cell.length_c   1.000
_cell.angle_alpha   90.00
_cell.angle_beta   90.00
_cell.angle_gamma   90.00
#
_symmetry.space_group_name_H-M   'P 1'
#
loop_
_entity.id
_entity.type
_entity.pdbx_description
1 polymer ?
#
loop_
_entity_poly.entity_id
_entity_poly.type
_entity_poly.pdbx_seq_one_letter_code
_entity_poly.pdbx_strand_id
1 'polypeptide(L)'
;KGTTTNSSGGVVSYEPYDATFAAMEEVGLVLNIHGEVPNNTQKDVSVMNAESKFLPTLLEVHAKFPKLRIVLEHVTTADACEAVRSCGPTVAGTITAHHLSLVIDQAVGDVFCYCKPVAKSPEDRRALLNALVTSNGKFFLGTDSA
;
A
#
# COMPACT_ATOMS: atom_id res chain seq x y z
N LYS A 1 -0.71 -10.10 -8.07
CA LYS A 1 0.01 -11.37 -8.28
C LYS A 1 1.43 -11.07 -8.76
N GLY A 2 2.46 -11.68 -8.16
CA GLY A 2 3.86 -11.51 -8.58
C GLY A 2 4.48 -10.15 -8.25
N THR A 3 3.91 -9.39 -7.31
CA THR A 3 4.37 -8.04 -6.92
C THR A 3 5.51 -8.07 -5.90
N THR A 4 5.58 -9.10 -5.05
CA THR A 4 6.61 -9.29 -4.03
C THR A 4 6.98 -10.78 -3.82
N THR A 5 7.87 -11.08 -2.88
CA THR A 5 8.34 -12.43 -2.52
C THR A 5 7.15 -13.37 -2.24
N ASN A 6 7.20 -14.60 -2.77
CA ASN A 6 6.15 -15.63 -2.65
C ASN A 6 4.73 -15.22 -3.12
N SER A 7 4.58 -14.15 -3.90
CA SER A 7 3.27 -13.68 -4.37
C SER A 7 2.76 -14.31 -5.68
N SER A 8 3.34 -15.45 -6.10
CA SER A 8 2.96 -16.18 -7.32
C SER A 8 1.51 -16.71 -7.27
N GLY A 9 0.97 -16.93 -6.05
CA GLY A 9 -0.44 -17.23 -5.80
C GLY A 9 -1.35 -16.01 -5.63
N GLY A 10 -0.84 -14.79 -5.76
CA GLY A 10 -1.57 -13.56 -5.42
C GLY A 10 -2.74 -13.20 -6.34
N VAL A 11 -3.46 -12.14 -5.97
CA VAL A 11 -4.72 -11.70 -6.59
C VAL A 11 -4.49 -10.86 -7.85
N VAL A 12 -5.42 -10.92 -8.81
CA VAL A 12 -5.43 -10.12 -10.07
C VAL A 12 -6.67 -9.24 -10.18
N SER A 13 -7.82 -9.70 -9.67
CA SER A 13 -9.05 -8.92 -9.49
C SER A 13 -9.60 -9.18 -8.09
N TYR A 14 -10.19 -8.16 -7.48
CA TYR A 14 -10.78 -8.23 -6.15
C TYR A 14 -12.26 -8.69 -6.20
N GLU A 15 -12.96 -8.54 -7.33
CA GLU A 15 -14.37 -8.95 -7.48
C GLU A 15 -14.63 -10.42 -7.09
N PRO A 16 -13.78 -11.41 -7.45
CA PRO A 16 -14.00 -12.80 -7.04
C PRO A 16 -13.95 -13.02 -5.52
N TYR A 17 -13.42 -12.07 -4.76
CA TYR A 17 -13.25 -12.13 -3.31
C TYR A 17 -14.32 -11.35 -2.56
N ASP A 18 -15.32 -10.78 -3.23
CA ASP A 18 -16.41 -10.01 -2.61
C ASP A 18 -17.06 -10.74 -1.43
N ALA A 19 -17.39 -12.04 -1.61
CA ALA A 19 -17.98 -12.85 -0.56
C ALA A 19 -17.03 -13.04 0.64
N THR A 20 -15.73 -13.09 0.39
CA THR A 20 -14.71 -13.17 1.45
C THR A 20 -14.63 -11.85 2.21
N PHE A 21 -14.61 -10.71 1.50
CA PHE A 21 -14.57 -9.38 2.12
C PHE A 21 -15.84 -9.09 2.92
N ALA A 22 -17.01 -9.51 2.44
CA ALA A 22 -18.26 -9.42 3.18
C ALA A 22 -18.21 -10.22 4.49
N ALA A 23 -17.70 -11.46 4.44
CA ALA A 23 -17.55 -12.28 5.64
C ALA A 23 -16.52 -11.68 6.62
N MET A 24 -15.40 -11.15 6.11
CA MET A 24 -14.41 -10.43 6.92
C MET A 24 -15.00 -9.19 7.58
N GLU A 25 -15.85 -8.43 6.88
CA GLU A 25 -16.55 -7.27 7.40
C GLU A 25 -17.51 -7.68 8.53
N GLU A 26 -18.30 -8.73 8.33
CA GLU A 26 -19.28 -9.23 9.30
C GLU A 26 -18.65 -9.63 10.63
N VAL A 27 -17.53 -10.36 10.58
CA VAL A 27 -16.83 -10.85 11.77
C VAL A 27 -15.75 -9.88 12.28
N GLY A 28 -15.61 -8.73 11.64
CA GLY A 28 -14.68 -7.68 12.03
C GLY A 28 -13.20 -8.03 11.86
N LEU A 29 -12.82 -8.80 10.83
CA LEU A 29 -11.42 -9.02 10.48
C LEU A 29 -10.77 -7.78 9.84
N VAL A 30 -9.44 -7.85 9.67
CA VAL A 30 -8.65 -6.82 8.98
C VAL A 30 -8.20 -7.37 7.63
N LEU A 31 -8.38 -6.57 6.58
CA LEU A 31 -7.83 -6.80 5.25
C LEU A 31 -6.50 -6.02 5.12
N ASN A 32 -5.38 -6.74 5.18
CA ASN A 32 -4.05 -6.19 4.95
C ASN A 32 -3.70 -6.28 3.46
N ILE A 33 -3.28 -5.16 2.86
CA ILE A 33 -3.11 -5.04 1.41
C ILE A 33 -1.68 -4.62 1.07
N HIS A 34 -0.95 -5.48 0.34
CA HIS A 34 0.19 -5.06 -0.47
C HIS A 34 -0.34 -4.33 -1.71
N GLY A 35 -0.40 -3.00 -1.65
CA GLY A 35 -1.10 -2.19 -2.64
C GLY A 35 -0.30 -1.85 -3.89
N GLU A 36 0.15 -2.84 -4.65
CA GLU A 36 0.78 -2.62 -5.97
C GLU A 36 0.03 -3.40 -7.06
N VAL A 37 -0.19 -2.78 -8.21
CA VAL A 37 -0.58 -3.53 -9.41
C VAL A 37 0.64 -4.26 -9.99
N PRO A 38 0.46 -5.45 -10.61
CA PRO A 38 1.56 -6.15 -11.25
C PRO A 38 2.20 -5.32 -12.37
N ASN A 39 3.53 -5.31 -12.43
CA ASN A 39 4.28 -4.66 -13.51
C ASN A 39 3.82 -5.14 -14.89
N ASN A 40 3.62 -4.19 -15.81
CA ASN A 40 3.16 -4.45 -17.16
C ASN A 40 3.54 -3.28 -18.07
N THR A 41 4.53 -3.49 -18.93
CA THR A 41 5.06 -2.47 -19.85
C THR A 41 4.06 -2.05 -20.92
N GLN A 42 3.12 -2.90 -21.31
CA GLN A 42 2.07 -2.55 -22.28
C GLN A 42 0.96 -1.68 -21.67
N LYS A 43 0.92 -1.57 -20.33
CA LYS A 43 -0.06 -0.76 -19.59
C LYS A 43 0.60 0.39 -18.82
N ASP A 44 1.83 0.73 -19.18
CA ASP A 44 2.65 1.76 -18.52
C ASP A 44 2.73 1.57 -17.00
N VAL A 45 2.86 0.32 -16.54
CA VAL A 45 3.03 -0.01 -15.12
C VAL A 45 4.49 -0.36 -14.85
N SER A 46 5.11 0.41 -13.96
CA SER A 46 6.45 0.19 -13.45
C SER A 46 6.44 0.20 -11.92
N VAL A 47 7.55 -0.18 -11.31
CA VAL A 47 7.73 -0.17 -9.85
C VAL A 47 7.57 1.23 -9.24
N MET A 48 7.68 2.29 -10.04
CA MET A 48 7.52 3.67 -9.59
C MET A 48 6.06 4.11 -9.48
N ASN A 49 5.16 3.52 -10.28
CA ASN A 49 3.74 3.93 -10.33
C ASN A 49 2.76 2.79 -9.97
N ALA A 50 3.26 1.59 -9.67
CA ALA A 50 2.44 0.44 -9.33
C ALA A 50 1.56 0.67 -8.09
N GLU A 51 2.06 1.42 -7.11
CA GLU A 51 1.29 1.79 -5.91
C GLU A 51 0.18 2.80 -6.24
N SER A 52 0.51 3.92 -6.89
CA SER A 52 -0.49 4.92 -7.30
C SER A 52 -1.59 4.32 -8.19
N LYS A 53 -1.24 3.40 -9.09
CA LYS A 53 -2.20 2.71 -9.97
C LYS A 53 -3.08 1.69 -9.23
N PHE A 54 -2.72 1.28 -8.02
CA PHE A 54 -3.54 0.41 -7.17
C PHE A 54 -4.62 1.19 -6.40
N LEU A 55 -4.42 2.50 -6.15
CA LEU A 55 -5.30 3.30 -5.29
C LEU A 55 -6.78 3.29 -5.69
N PRO A 56 -7.18 3.28 -6.99
CA PRO A 56 -8.59 3.11 -7.35
C PRO A 56 -9.22 1.85 -6.75
N THR A 57 -8.47 0.74 -6.67
CA THR A 57 -8.94 -0.51 -6.06
C THR A 57 -9.13 -0.36 -4.54
N LEU A 58 -8.24 0.34 -3.85
CA LEU A 58 -8.42 0.63 -2.42
C LEU A 58 -9.73 1.41 -2.17
N LEU A 59 -9.96 2.46 -2.97
CA LEU A 59 -11.15 3.30 -2.85
C LEU A 59 -12.43 2.52 -3.17
N GLU A 60 -12.40 1.65 -4.19
CA GLU A 60 -13.52 0.79 -4.56
C GLU A 60 -13.86 -0.22 -3.46
N VAL A 61 -12.86 -0.92 -2.92
CA VAL A 61 -13.06 -1.89 -1.82
C VAL A 61 -13.62 -1.19 -0.58
N HIS A 62 -13.09 -0.01 -0.23
CA HIS A 62 -13.61 0.78 0.89
C HIS A 62 -15.06 1.23 0.67
N ALA A 63 -15.39 1.72 -0.53
CA ALA A 63 -16.75 2.16 -0.85
C ALA A 63 -17.77 1.01 -0.80
N LYS A 64 -17.35 -0.19 -1.22
CA LYS A 64 -18.19 -1.39 -1.25
C LYS A 64 -18.37 -2.04 0.13
N PHE A 65 -17.34 -2.00 0.97
CA PHE A 65 -17.32 -2.57 2.32
C PHE A 65 -16.93 -1.51 3.35
N PRO A 66 -17.83 -0.54 3.65
CA PRO A 66 -17.48 0.63 4.45
C PRO A 66 -17.13 0.31 5.92
N LYS A 67 -17.55 -0.85 6.44
CA LYS A 67 -17.24 -1.30 7.81
C LYS A 67 -16.02 -2.22 7.86
N LEU A 68 -15.57 -2.76 6.72
CA LEU A 68 -14.37 -3.60 6.66
C LEU A 68 -13.15 -2.79 7.07
N ARG A 69 -12.37 -3.33 8.02
CA ARG A 69 -11.12 -2.70 8.44
C ARG A 69 -10.05 -3.02 7.41
N ILE A 70 -9.43 -1.99 6.85
CA ILE A 70 -8.43 -2.13 5.78
C ILE A 70 -7.14 -1.45 6.22
N VAL A 71 -6.02 -2.14 6.01
CA VAL A 71 -4.69 -1.56 6.16
C VAL A 71 -3.99 -1.60 4.81
N LEU A 72 -3.71 -0.43 4.24
CA LEU A 72 -2.77 -0.32 3.12
C LEU A 72 -1.36 -0.44 3.71
N GLU A 73 -0.72 -1.58 3.47
CA GLU A 73 0.58 -1.86 4.09
C GLU A 73 1.70 -1.03 3.44
N HIS A 74 2.74 -0.75 4.23
CA HIS A 74 4.04 -0.19 3.84
C HIS A 74 3.94 0.86 2.71
N VAL A 75 3.19 1.92 2.98
CA VAL A 75 2.91 3.00 2.02
C VAL A 75 4.20 3.69 1.59
N THR A 76 4.36 3.94 0.28
CA THR A 76 5.61 4.50 -0.28
C THR A 76 5.46 5.79 -1.07
N THR A 77 4.24 6.24 -1.39
CA THR A 77 3.96 7.43 -2.21
C THR A 77 3.13 8.49 -1.47
N ALA A 78 3.26 9.74 -1.92
CA ALA A 78 2.39 10.83 -1.49
C ALA A 78 0.92 10.57 -1.86
N ASP A 79 0.67 10.02 -3.05
CA ASP A 79 -0.67 9.68 -3.52
C ASP A 79 -1.35 8.67 -2.60
N ALA A 80 -0.63 7.63 -2.16
CA ALA A 80 -1.17 6.63 -1.27
C ALA A 80 -1.46 7.18 0.13
N CYS A 81 -0.64 8.12 0.62
CA CYS A 81 -0.95 8.85 1.84
C CYS A 81 -2.27 9.60 1.73
N GLU A 82 -2.49 10.29 0.62
CA GLU A 82 -3.73 11.05 0.39
C GLU A 82 -4.93 10.11 0.21
N ALA A 83 -4.79 9.02 -0.53
CA ALA A 83 -5.83 8.02 -0.70
C ALA A 83 -6.28 7.45 0.66
N VAL A 84 -5.35 7.03 1.53
CA VAL A 84 -5.68 6.57 2.88
C VAL A 84 -6.39 7.66 3.70
N ARG A 85 -5.95 8.92 3.60
CA ARG A 85 -6.59 10.05 4.31
C ARG A 85 -8.02 10.30 3.84
N SER A 86 -8.27 10.19 2.54
CA SER A 86 -9.60 10.39 1.95
C SER A 86 -10.62 9.31 2.32
N CYS A 87 -10.16 8.12 2.72
CA CYS A 87 -11.02 7.04 3.19
C CYS A 87 -11.57 7.30 4.61
N GLY A 88 -12.67 6.62 4.95
CA GLY A 88 -13.28 6.64 6.27
C GLY A 88 -12.41 6.06 7.41
N PRO A 89 -12.92 6.04 8.65
CA PRO A 89 -12.16 5.64 9.84
C PRO A 89 -11.74 4.16 9.85
N THR A 90 -12.29 3.35 8.96
CA THR A 90 -11.99 1.91 8.81
C THR A 90 -10.75 1.63 7.98
N VAL A 91 -10.17 2.66 7.34
CA VAL A 91 -8.95 2.52 6.54
C VAL A 91 -7.79 3.25 7.20
N ALA A 92 -6.66 2.55 7.32
CA ALA A 92 -5.40 3.08 7.81
C ALA A 92 -4.23 2.63 6.91
N GLY A 93 -3.05 3.20 7.13
CA GLY A 93 -1.82 2.79 6.44
C GLY A 93 -0.69 2.48 7.42
N THR A 94 0.17 1.53 7.07
CA THR A 94 1.44 1.35 7.79
C THR A 94 2.57 2.06 7.06
N ILE A 95 3.54 2.55 7.83
CA ILE A 95 4.78 3.14 7.31
C ILE A 95 5.96 2.42 7.96
N THR A 96 6.93 2.03 7.13
CA THR A 96 8.12 1.30 7.58
C THR A 96 9.21 2.26 8.06
N ALA A 97 10.18 1.72 8.81
CA ALA A 97 11.36 2.50 9.19
C ALA A 97 12.23 2.87 7.97
N HIS A 98 12.38 1.95 7.01
CA HIS A 98 13.28 2.13 5.88
C HIS A 98 12.71 3.12 4.85
N HIS A 99 11.40 3.16 4.60
CA HIS A 99 10.80 4.15 3.69
C HIS A 99 10.84 5.58 4.25
N LEU A 100 11.02 5.76 5.56
CA LEU A 100 11.29 7.07 6.18
C LEU A 100 12.73 7.54 5.99
N SER A 101 13.63 6.69 5.51
CA SER A 101 15.07 6.98 5.34
C SER A 101 15.52 6.95 3.88
N LEU A 102 15.02 5.97 3.11
CA LEU A 102 15.47 5.68 1.76
C LEU A 102 14.70 6.49 0.71
N VAL A 103 15.37 6.78 -0.40
CA VAL A 103 14.74 7.17 -1.67
C VAL A 103 15.23 6.23 -2.78
N ILE A 104 14.72 6.41 -4.00
CA ILE A 104 14.98 5.53 -5.13
C ILE A 104 16.48 5.33 -5.43
N ASP A 105 17.30 6.37 -5.25
CA ASP A 105 18.73 6.32 -5.53
C ASP A 105 19.44 5.24 -4.70
N GLN A 106 19.13 5.14 -3.39
CA GLN A 106 19.67 4.07 -2.56
C GLN A 106 19.11 2.70 -2.98
N ALA A 107 17.81 2.61 -3.26
CA ALA A 107 17.16 1.34 -3.59
C ALA A 107 17.62 0.74 -4.93
N VAL A 108 18.12 1.57 -5.85
CA VAL A 108 18.70 1.13 -7.14
C VAL A 108 20.22 0.90 -7.00
N GLY A 109 20.90 1.66 -6.15
CA GLY A 109 22.36 1.60 -5.99
C GLY A 109 22.85 0.51 -5.03
N ASP A 110 22.01 0.04 -4.10
CA ASP A 110 22.37 -0.96 -3.09
C ASP A 110 21.26 -2.01 -2.95
N VAL A 111 21.61 -3.28 -3.18
CA VAL A 111 20.68 -4.41 -3.08
C VAL A 111 20.09 -4.57 -1.68
N PHE A 112 20.81 -4.16 -0.63
CA PHE A 112 20.29 -4.21 0.75
C PHE A 112 19.24 -3.13 1.01
N CYS A 113 19.15 -2.10 0.16
CA CYS A 113 18.12 -1.08 0.21
C CYS A 113 16.90 -1.40 -0.68
N TYR A 114 16.94 -2.51 -1.43
CA TYR A 114 15.86 -2.91 -2.33
C TYR A 114 14.76 -3.68 -1.58
N CYS A 115 13.55 -3.14 -1.62
CA CYS A 115 12.34 -3.77 -1.06
C CYS A 115 11.13 -3.53 -1.97
N LYS A 116 9.97 -4.07 -1.59
CA LYS A 116 8.69 -3.88 -2.27
C LYS A 116 7.63 -3.37 -1.30
N PRO A 117 6.93 -2.26 -1.60
CA PRO A 117 7.15 -1.37 -2.74
C PRO A 117 8.52 -0.67 -2.64
N VAL A 118 9.13 -0.35 -3.78
CA VAL A 118 10.45 0.31 -3.79
C VAL A 118 10.35 1.71 -3.16
N ALA A 119 11.38 2.16 -2.45
CA ALA A 119 11.48 3.56 -2.03
C ALA A 119 11.37 4.49 -3.26
N LYS A 120 10.60 5.57 -3.12
CA LYS A 120 10.21 6.45 -4.24
C LYS A 120 11.02 7.74 -4.24
N SER A 121 10.42 8.87 -4.61
CA SER A 121 11.13 10.14 -4.70
C SER A 121 11.40 10.76 -3.32
N PRO A 122 12.30 11.76 -3.21
CA PRO A 122 12.43 12.57 -2.00
C PRO A 122 11.16 13.32 -1.60
N GLU A 123 10.25 13.58 -2.54
CA GLU A 123 8.93 14.15 -2.26
C GLU A 123 8.02 13.14 -1.56
N ASP A 124 7.96 11.91 -2.08
CA ASP A 124 7.20 10.83 -1.45
C ASP A 124 7.69 10.57 -0.03
N ARG A 125 9.00 10.48 0.18
CA ARG A 125 9.60 10.31 1.52
C ARG A 125 9.17 11.42 2.48
N ARG A 126 9.14 12.69 2.03
CA ARG A 126 8.65 13.82 2.85
C ARG A 126 7.16 13.67 3.15
N ALA A 127 6.36 13.21 2.19
CA ALA A 127 4.95 12.93 2.41
C ALA A 127 4.74 11.84 3.47
N LEU A 128 5.54 10.76 3.47
CA LEU A 128 5.50 9.71 4.49
C LEU A 128 5.83 10.26 5.89
N LEU A 129 6.89 11.06 6.00
CA LEU A 129 7.28 11.72 7.26
C LEU A 129 6.15 12.62 7.79
N ASN A 130 5.60 13.47 6.93
CA ASN A 130 4.47 14.32 7.27
C ASN A 130 3.22 13.51 7.64
N ALA A 131 2.96 12.41 6.92
CA ALA A 131 1.87 11.51 7.20
C ALA A 131 1.98 10.94 8.60
N LEU A 132 3.13 10.37 8.96
CA LEU A 132 3.36 9.77 10.26
C LEU A 132 3.16 10.76 11.42
N VAL A 133 3.72 11.97 11.34
CA VAL A 133 3.69 12.93 12.44
C VAL A 133 2.36 13.69 12.60
N THR A 134 1.52 13.70 11.57
CA THR A 134 0.23 14.44 11.58
C THR A 134 -1.00 13.53 11.52
N SER A 135 -0.84 12.20 11.51
CA SER A 135 -1.93 11.26 11.19
C SER A 135 -3.01 11.14 12.26
N ASN A 136 -2.70 11.49 13.52
CA ASN A 136 -3.52 11.17 14.69
C ASN A 136 -4.01 9.69 14.72
N GLY A 137 -3.13 8.75 14.36
CA GLY A 137 -3.42 7.31 14.36
C GLY A 137 -3.88 6.73 13.03
N LYS A 138 -4.08 7.56 11.98
CA LYS A 138 -4.37 7.09 10.60
C LYS A 138 -3.20 6.34 9.97
N PHE A 139 -1.98 6.67 10.39
CA PHE A 139 -0.74 6.00 10.00
C PHE A 139 0.00 5.52 11.25
N PHE A 140 0.44 4.27 11.24
CA PHE A 140 1.14 3.64 12.36
C PHE A 140 2.31 2.75 11.89
N LEU A 141 3.12 2.27 12.83
CA LEU A 141 4.31 1.47 12.53
C LEU A 141 3.93 0.07 12.01
N GLY A 142 4.42 -0.27 10.82
CA GLY A 142 4.53 -1.64 10.33
C GLY A 142 5.92 -1.79 9.72
N THR A 143 6.77 -2.61 10.30
CA THR A 143 8.21 -2.57 9.98
C THR A 143 8.54 -3.13 8.61
N ASP A 144 7.75 -4.10 8.15
CA ASP A 144 8.05 -4.94 6.98
C ASP A 144 9.51 -5.42 6.99
N SER A 145 9.94 -5.97 8.12
CA SER A 145 11.29 -6.51 8.27
C SER A 145 11.40 -7.83 7.48
N ALA A 146 12.08 -7.79 6.34
CA ALA A 146 12.23 -8.90 5.41
C ALA A 146 13.67 -9.03 4.89
#